data_AF-A0A9D7SRT3-F1
#
_entry.id   AF-A0A9D7SRT3-F1
#
_cell.length_a   1.000
_cell.length_b   1.000
_cell.length_c   1.000
_cell.angle_alpha   90.00
_cell.angle_beta   90.00
_cell.angle_gamma   90.00
#
_symmetry.space_group_name_H-M   'P 1'
#
loop_
_entity.id
_entity.type
_entity.pdbx_description
1 polymer ?
#
loop_
_entity_poly.entity_id
_entity_poly.type
_entity_poly.pdbx_seq_one_letter_code
_entity_poly.pdbx_strand_id
1 'polypeptide(L)'
;MKNFITISKLLLLVSSVFVSMTSFAQSISISNSGATPDASAMLDVKSTDKGLLVPRMSASDRGSIANPATGLIVYQMDGASGFYYNGGTPQTPSWVLLIAGPIKGSDIASGVQTTNNTTLALGNTNNNPAELRLLEPSSAGTNYTSFKAQPQSANINYVLPDVAPSENKVLKVESVDGNSAILNWGTAATGTSIMTRTDVQVGGGNVTIDASGKSFIRITSAGGPYNLVAFSGGVDGQTLTLVNLSNQPMTIVNEDGSTQIQNRIHTEYNSNMVKLGGESTNVFIYDGGQNRWRLL
;
A
#
# COMPACT_ATOMS: atom_id res chain seq x y z
N MET A 1 96.84 -20.18 24.62
CA MET A 1 95.67 -19.62 25.33
C MET A 1 95.11 -18.35 24.69
N LYS A 2 95.90 -17.29 24.44
CA LYS A 2 95.41 -16.04 23.83
C LYS A 2 94.68 -16.23 22.49
N ASN A 3 95.22 -17.03 21.58
CA ASN A 3 94.62 -17.26 20.24
C ASN A 3 93.28 -18.02 20.29
N PHE A 4 93.09 -18.92 21.26
CA PHE A 4 91.82 -19.62 21.46
C PHE A 4 90.72 -18.69 21.97
N ILE A 5 91.07 -17.76 22.86
CA ILE A 5 90.14 -16.75 23.38
C ILE A 5 89.73 -15.79 22.25
N THR A 6 90.65 -15.43 21.36
CA THR A 6 90.34 -14.56 20.21
C THR A 6 89.41 -15.23 19.20
N ILE A 7 89.64 -16.51 18.87
CA ILE A 7 88.78 -17.28 17.95
C ILE A 7 87.37 -17.47 18.54
N SER A 8 87.27 -17.79 19.83
CA SER A 8 85.97 -17.95 20.49
C SER A 8 85.16 -16.65 20.51
N LYS A 9 85.81 -15.48 20.70
CA LYS A 9 85.15 -14.17 20.63
C LYS A 9 84.70 -13.82 19.21
N LEU A 10 85.49 -14.17 18.20
CA LEU A 10 85.13 -13.95 16.79
C LEU A 10 83.95 -14.83 16.38
N LEU A 11 83.92 -16.10 16.80
CA LEU A 11 82.77 -16.99 16.56
C LEU A 11 81.49 -16.49 17.24
N LEU A 12 81.58 -15.99 18.49
CA LEU A 12 80.44 -15.43 19.21
C LEU A 12 79.90 -14.18 18.51
N LEU A 13 80.80 -13.31 18.03
CA LEU A 13 80.44 -12.11 17.27
C LEU A 13 79.76 -12.47 15.94
N VAL A 14 80.34 -13.39 15.16
CA VAL A 14 79.76 -13.84 13.89
C VAL A 14 78.39 -14.48 14.11
N SER A 15 78.25 -15.34 15.13
CA SER A 15 76.96 -15.94 15.49
C SER A 15 75.91 -14.88 15.88
N SER A 16 76.30 -13.82 16.58
CA SER A 16 75.37 -12.74 16.97
C SER A 16 74.86 -11.92 15.77
N VAL A 17 75.71 -11.73 14.74
CA VAL A 17 75.33 -11.03 13.50
C VAL A 17 74.36 -11.87 12.67
N PHE A 18 74.56 -13.19 12.57
CA PHE A 18 73.64 -14.07 11.82
C PHE A 18 72.26 -14.22 12.48
N VAL A 19 72.16 -14.18 13.82
CA VAL A 19 70.86 -14.24 14.53
C VAL A 19 70.03 -12.96 14.33
N SER A 20 70.68 -11.81 14.11
CA SER A 20 69.99 -10.54 13.85
C SER A 20 69.32 -10.45 12.46
N MET A 21 69.70 -11.31 11.51
CA MET A 21 69.13 -11.31 10.16
C MET A 21 67.90 -12.21 9.99
N THR A 22 67.54 -13.00 11.01
CA THR A 22 66.34 -13.87 10.98
C THR A 22 65.15 -13.32 11.78
N SER A 23 65.27 -12.15 12.42
CA SER A 23 64.12 -11.49 13.04
C SER A 23 63.33 -10.71 11.98
N PHE A 24 62.48 -11.41 11.24
CA PHE A 24 61.40 -10.73 10.53
C PHE A 24 60.51 -10.08 11.59
N ALA A 25 60.33 -8.76 11.55
CA ALA A 25 59.27 -8.11 12.31
C ALA A 25 57.94 -8.55 11.69
N GLN A 26 57.33 -9.61 12.24
CA GLN A 26 56.07 -10.17 11.74
C GLN A 26 54.94 -9.51 12.52
N SER A 27 54.25 -8.56 11.89
CA SER A 27 53.05 -7.87 12.40
C SER A 27 53.24 -7.11 13.72
N ILE A 28 52.63 -5.93 13.83
CA ILE A 28 52.65 -5.17 15.08
C ILE A 28 51.46 -5.59 15.92
N SER A 29 51.69 -6.27 17.04
CA SER A 29 50.67 -6.48 18.07
C SER A 29 50.80 -5.44 19.17
N ILE A 30 49.70 -4.78 19.52
CA ILE A 30 49.57 -3.96 20.72
C ILE A 30 48.55 -4.64 21.63
N SER A 31 49.06 -5.38 22.63
CA SER A 31 48.22 -6.12 23.57
C SER A 31 48.85 -6.23 24.96
N ASN A 32 48.02 -6.59 25.95
CA ASN A 32 48.44 -6.87 27.33
C ASN A 32 48.75 -8.36 27.60
N SER A 33 48.51 -9.24 26.63
CA SER A 33 48.55 -10.70 26.79
C SER A 33 49.68 -11.39 26.04
N GLY A 34 50.39 -10.66 25.15
CA GLY A 34 51.46 -11.24 24.33
C GLY A 34 50.96 -12.28 23.32
N ALA A 35 49.66 -12.29 23.01
CA ALA A 35 49.08 -13.17 22.02
C ALA A 35 49.71 -12.93 20.64
N THR A 36 49.86 -14.01 19.86
CA THR A 36 50.30 -13.91 18.47
C THR A 36 49.30 -13.06 17.68
N PRO A 37 49.74 -12.00 16.98
CA PRO A 37 48.84 -11.22 16.14
C PRO A 37 48.20 -12.10 15.06
N ASP A 38 46.99 -11.73 14.63
CA ASP A 38 46.31 -12.41 13.53
C ASP A 38 47.20 -12.40 12.27
N ALA A 39 47.31 -13.54 11.58
CA ALA A 39 48.20 -13.70 10.42
C ALA A 39 47.82 -12.79 9.23
N SER A 40 46.58 -12.29 9.19
CA SER A 40 46.11 -11.34 8.18
C SER A 40 46.29 -9.87 8.58
N ALA A 41 46.72 -9.58 9.81
CA ALA A 41 46.83 -8.22 10.34
C ALA A 41 48.26 -7.66 10.23
N MET A 42 48.38 -6.44 9.70
CA MET A 42 49.61 -5.65 9.79
C MET A 42 49.72 -4.92 11.15
N LEU A 43 48.58 -4.53 11.71
CA LEU A 43 48.42 -3.99 13.06
C LEU A 43 47.26 -4.73 13.75
N ASP A 44 47.55 -5.39 14.87
CA ASP A 44 46.56 -6.08 15.70
C ASP A 44 46.51 -5.42 17.09
N VAL A 45 45.37 -4.84 17.44
CA VAL A 45 45.14 -4.18 18.73
C VAL A 45 44.17 -5.02 19.54
N LYS A 46 44.66 -5.66 20.60
CA LYS A 46 43.87 -6.54 21.47
C LYS A 46 43.84 -6.03 22.90
N SER A 47 42.67 -5.61 23.35
CA SER A 47 42.40 -5.20 24.72
C SER A 47 40.93 -5.46 25.05
N THR A 48 40.64 -5.72 26.32
CA THR A 48 39.28 -5.88 26.85
C THR A 48 38.73 -4.58 27.46
N ASP A 49 39.58 -3.56 27.62
CA ASP A 49 39.32 -2.34 28.39
C ASP A 49 39.83 -1.04 27.72
N LYS A 50 40.52 -1.13 26.58
CA LYS A 50 41.08 -0.02 25.81
C LYS A 50 40.72 -0.14 24.33
N GLY A 51 40.74 0.98 23.61
CA GLY A 51 40.48 1.06 22.18
C GLY A 51 41.54 1.82 21.40
N LEU A 52 41.33 1.99 20.09
CA LEU A 52 42.18 2.78 19.21
C LEU A 52 41.68 4.22 19.12
N LEU A 53 42.50 5.19 19.54
CA LEU A 53 42.28 6.59 19.22
C LEU A 53 43.03 6.94 17.93
N VAL A 54 42.27 7.17 16.86
CA VAL A 54 42.79 7.76 15.61
C VAL A 54 43.10 9.26 15.83
N PRO A 55 43.88 9.91 14.94
CA PRO A 55 44.14 11.34 15.03
C PRO A 55 42.85 12.16 15.20
N ARG A 56 42.81 12.97 16.27
CA ARG A 56 41.68 13.87 16.59
C ARG A 56 42.06 15.29 16.24
N MET A 57 41.25 15.97 15.44
CA MET A 57 41.61 17.29 14.91
C MET A 57 40.37 18.13 14.58
N SER A 58 40.57 19.42 14.30
CA SER A 58 39.50 20.28 13.79
C SER A 58 39.20 20.03 12.30
N ALA A 59 38.08 20.54 11.81
CA ALA A 59 37.73 20.50 10.39
C ALA A 59 38.78 21.21 9.53
N SER A 60 39.35 22.32 10.02
CA SER A 60 40.43 23.06 9.35
C SER A 60 41.73 22.28 9.30
N ASP A 61 42.09 21.58 10.38
CA ASP A 61 43.30 20.75 10.42
C ASP A 61 43.17 19.56 9.47
N ARG A 62 42.00 18.90 9.45
CA ARG A 62 41.70 17.81 8.51
C ARG A 62 41.78 18.27 7.06
N GLY A 63 41.23 19.46 6.77
CA GLY A 63 41.32 20.08 5.44
C GLY A 63 42.74 20.43 5.02
N SER A 64 43.64 20.62 5.99
CA SER A 64 45.04 21.00 5.79
C SER A 64 46.00 19.81 5.67
N ILE A 65 45.51 18.57 5.78
CA ILE A 65 46.34 17.38 5.53
C ILE A 65 46.72 17.35 4.06
N ALA A 66 48.01 17.51 3.76
CA ALA A 66 48.53 17.44 2.40
C ALA A 66 48.54 16.00 1.89
N ASN A 67 47.99 15.77 0.70
CA ASN A 67 47.98 14.46 0.02
C ASN A 67 47.50 13.29 0.92
N PRO A 68 46.34 13.37 1.59
CA PRO A 68 45.89 12.32 2.50
C PRO A 68 45.62 11.03 1.72
N ALA A 69 46.11 9.89 2.21
CA ALA A 69 45.86 8.60 1.58
C ALA A 69 44.36 8.33 1.42
N THR A 70 43.95 7.68 0.33
CA THR A 70 42.59 7.14 0.20
C THR A 70 42.34 6.15 1.33
N GLY A 71 41.22 6.31 2.04
CA GLY A 71 40.87 5.53 3.23
C GLY A 71 41.51 6.02 4.53
N LEU A 72 42.26 7.14 4.54
CA LEU A 72 42.80 7.71 5.79
C LEU A 72 41.64 8.09 6.74
N ILE A 73 41.60 7.50 7.93
CA ILE A 73 40.57 7.76 8.95
C ILE A 73 41.09 8.77 9.99
N VAL A 74 40.27 9.77 10.31
CA VAL A 74 40.49 10.74 11.38
C VAL A 74 39.20 10.97 12.16
N TYR A 75 39.29 11.50 13.37
CA TYR A 75 38.13 11.94 14.14
C TYR A 75 38.10 13.48 14.17
N GLN A 76 37.03 14.07 13.62
CA GLN A 76 36.82 15.52 13.66
C GLN A 76 36.10 15.90 14.96
N MET A 77 36.63 16.90 15.67
CA MET A 77 36.10 17.30 16.99
C MET A 77 35.04 18.41 16.90
N ASP A 78 35.06 19.24 15.87
CA ASP A 78 34.19 20.39 15.66
C ASP A 78 33.30 20.25 14.41
N GLY A 79 32.40 21.22 14.20
CA GLY A 79 31.41 21.17 13.11
C GLY A 79 30.50 19.95 13.22
N ALA A 80 30.40 19.17 12.14
CA ALA A 80 29.82 17.83 12.19
C ALA A 80 30.86 16.85 12.75
N SER A 81 30.90 16.70 14.08
CA SER A 81 31.86 15.83 14.76
C SER A 81 31.65 14.36 14.38
N GLY A 82 32.75 13.61 14.23
CA GLY A 82 32.68 12.17 13.96
C GLY A 82 33.91 11.62 13.23
N PHE A 83 33.84 10.33 12.89
CA PHE A 83 34.88 9.68 12.09
C PHE A 83 34.74 10.08 10.62
N TYR A 84 35.82 10.54 10.00
CA TYR A 84 35.89 10.85 8.59
C TYR A 84 36.93 9.97 7.92
N TYR A 85 36.68 9.55 6.69
CA TYR A 85 37.70 8.95 5.83
C TYR A 85 37.85 9.72 4.51
N ASN A 86 39.05 9.69 3.92
CA ASN A 86 39.23 10.20 2.56
C ASN A 86 38.67 9.17 1.55
N GLY A 87 37.47 9.41 1.03
CA GLY A 87 36.88 8.63 -0.07
C GLY A 87 37.34 9.05 -1.46
N GLY A 88 38.15 10.11 -1.57
CA GLY A 88 38.75 10.59 -2.82
C GLY A 88 40.17 10.05 -3.04
N THR A 89 40.93 10.73 -3.89
CA THR A 89 42.36 10.44 -4.12
C THR A 89 43.23 11.34 -3.23
N PRO A 90 44.55 11.09 -3.09
CA PRO A 90 45.44 12.03 -2.41
C PRO A 90 45.44 13.42 -3.04
N GLN A 91 45.32 13.53 -4.37
CA GLN A 91 45.34 14.81 -5.09
C GLN A 91 44.00 15.55 -5.01
N THR A 92 42.90 14.81 -4.88
CA THR A 92 41.54 15.34 -4.77
C THR A 92 40.82 14.69 -3.59
N PRO A 93 41.17 15.06 -2.35
CA PRO A 93 40.59 14.44 -1.18
C PRO A 93 39.10 14.76 -1.08
N SER A 94 38.30 13.73 -0.80
CA SER A 94 36.87 13.84 -0.54
C SER A 94 36.58 13.24 0.82
N TRP A 95 36.39 14.09 1.81
CA TRP A 95 36.21 13.65 3.18
C TRP A 95 34.76 13.28 3.45
N VAL A 96 34.55 11.99 3.72
CA VAL A 96 33.24 11.39 3.95
C VAL A 96 33.10 11.02 5.41
N LEU A 97 32.00 11.43 6.03
CA LEU A 97 31.65 11.04 7.38
C LEU A 97 31.30 9.54 7.39
N LEU A 98 32.02 8.76 8.19
CA LEU A 98 31.72 7.36 8.47
C LEU A 98 30.52 7.33 9.43
N ILE A 99 29.34 7.13 8.84
CA ILE A 99 27.98 7.20 9.42
C ILE A 99 27.93 7.52 10.93
N ALA A 100 27.45 8.72 11.25
CA ALA A 100 27.01 9.10 12.59
C ALA A 100 25.49 9.38 12.56
N GLY A 101 24.66 8.35 12.41
CA GLY A 101 23.21 8.49 12.50
C GLY A 101 22.40 7.34 11.89
N PRO A 102 21.07 7.35 12.04
CA PRO A 102 20.18 6.44 11.32
C PRO A 102 20.43 6.55 9.83
N ILE A 103 20.54 5.42 9.13
CA ILE A 103 20.69 5.38 7.67
C ILE A 103 19.49 6.12 7.06
N LYS A 104 19.73 7.26 6.41
CA LYS A 104 18.68 7.93 5.63
C LYS A 104 18.47 7.15 4.34
N GLY A 105 17.26 7.15 3.79
CA GLY A 105 16.99 6.50 2.50
C GLY A 105 17.89 7.00 1.36
N SER A 106 18.43 8.22 1.48
CA SER A 106 19.44 8.80 0.57
C SER A 106 20.81 8.14 0.65
N ASP A 107 21.13 7.46 1.75
CA ASP A 107 22.42 6.83 2.01
C ASP A 107 22.46 5.39 1.44
N ILE A 108 21.32 4.88 0.95
CA ILE A 108 21.21 3.54 0.34
C ILE A 108 21.13 3.68 -1.18
N ALA A 109 22.25 3.41 -1.86
CA ALA A 109 22.42 3.57 -3.31
C ALA A 109 21.44 2.75 -4.19
N SER A 110 20.67 1.82 -3.61
CA SER A 110 19.71 0.95 -4.30
C SER A 110 18.30 1.00 -3.71
N GLY A 111 17.95 2.07 -2.98
CA GLY A 111 16.67 2.19 -2.29
C GLY A 111 16.59 1.34 -1.01
N VAL A 112 15.60 1.62 -0.17
CA VAL A 112 15.40 0.89 1.10
C VAL A 112 14.89 -0.53 0.81
N GLN A 113 15.80 -1.49 0.69
CA GLN A 113 15.44 -2.91 0.72
C GLN A 113 15.41 -3.40 2.17
N THR A 114 14.23 -3.80 2.63
CA THR A 114 14.11 -4.57 3.88
C THR A 114 14.03 -6.05 3.51
N THR A 115 14.86 -6.89 4.13
CA THR A 115 14.82 -8.36 3.94
C THR A 115 14.33 -9.02 5.22
N ASN A 116 13.48 -10.06 5.09
CA ASN A 116 12.89 -10.91 6.15
C ASN A 116 11.98 -10.19 7.19
N ASN A 117 10.65 -10.37 7.11
CA ASN A 117 9.67 -10.09 8.17
C ASN A 117 9.83 -8.77 8.98
N THR A 118 10.35 -7.71 8.38
CA THR A 118 10.52 -6.40 9.03
C THR A 118 9.48 -5.41 8.55
N THR A 119 8.98 -4.57 9.46
CA THR A 119 8.13 -3.41 9.13
C THR A 119 8.98 -2.25 8.59
N LEU A 120 8.61 -1.67 7.45
CA LEU A 120 9.13 -0.38 7.01
C LEU A 120 8.34 0.75 7.68
N ALA A 121 8.92 1.36 8.72
CA ALA A 121 8.29 2.47 9.44
C ALA A 121 8.76 3.83 8.91
N LEU A 122 7.83 4.69 8.50
CA LEU A 122 8.07 6.11 8.26
C LEU A 122 7.81 6.88 9.57
N GLY A 123 8.82 6.96 10.43
CA GLY A 123 8.72 7.60 11.74
C GLY A 123 8.55 9.13 11.67
N ASN A 124 7.94 9.71 12.72
CA ASN A 124 7.77 11.15 12.88
C ASN A 124 8.36 11.59 14.24
N THR A 125 9.40 12.41 14.21
CA THR A 125 10.05 12.96 15.41
C THR A 125 9.82 14.45 15.59
N ASN A 126 9.11 15.11 14.67
CA ASN A 126 8.98 16.57 14.60
C ASN A 126 7.52 17.05 14.62
N ASN A 127 6.59 16.17 15.00
CA ASN A 127 5.15 16.43 15.05
C ASN A 127 4.53 16.90 13.71
N ASN A 128 5.19 16.63 12.57
CA ASN A 128 4.64 16.86 11.23
C ASN A 128 4.33 15.54 10.54
N PRO A 129 3.19 15.38 9.85
CA PRO A 129 2.83 14.07 9.33
C PRO A 129 3.82 13.57 8.27
N ALA A 130 4.33 12.36 8.50
CA ALA A 130 5.15 11.63 7.54
C ALA A 130 4.27 11.12 6.38
N GLU A 131 4.89 10.94 5.21
CA GLU A 131 4.20 10.47 4.01
C GLU A 131 5.08 9.55 3.16
N LEU A 132 4.44 8.56 2.55
CA LEU A 132 5.02 7.78 1.46
C LEU A 132 4.76 8.55 0.15
N ARG A 133 5.81 8.96 -0.56
CA ARG A 133 5.70 9.71 -1.83
C ARG A 133 6.07 8.83 -3.01
N LEU A 134 5.24 8.86 -4.06
CA LEU A 134 5.49 8.27 -5.37
C LEU A 134 5.69 9.42 -6.36
N LEU A 135 6.96 9.69 -6.73
CA LEU A 135 7.28 10.79 -7.63
C LEU A 135 6.79 10.49 -9.06
N GLU A 136 6.35 11.53 -9.76
CA GLU A 136 6.05 11.42 -11.19
C GLU A 136 7.34 11.10 -11.98
N PRO A 137 7.24 10.38 -13.11
CA PRO A 137 8.37 10.28 -14.03
C PRO A 137 8.69 11.66 -14.62
N SER A 138 9.83 12.24 -14.28
CA SER A 138 10.25 13.52 -14.85
C SER A 138 11.76 13.72 -14.85
N SER A 139 12.26 14.46 -15.85
CA SER A 139 13.66 14.91 -15.92
C SER A 139 13.89 16.24 -15.21
N ALA A 140 12.83 16.95 -14.80
CA ALA A 140 12.92 18.25 -14.12
C ALA A 140 11.77 18.55 -13.13
N GLY A 141 10.76 17.68 -13.03
CA GLY A 141 9.59 17.82 -12.16
C GLY A 141 9.84 17.27 -10.76
N THR A 142 9.12 17.84 -9.79
CA THR A 142 9.20 17.42 -8.38
C THR A 142 7.83 16.99 -7.83
N ASN A 143 6.82 16.80 -8.69
CA ASN A 143 5.49 16.41 -8.24
C ASN A 143 5.47 14.93 -7.84
N TYR A 144 4.52 14.58 -6.97
CA TYR A 144 4.33 13.23 -6.47
C TYR A 144 2.88 12.99 -6.06
N THR A 145 2.47 11.73 -6.04
CA THR A 145 1.28 11.27 -5.32
C THR A 145 1.73 10.71 -3.96
N SER A 146 1.07 11.06 -2.86
CA SER A 146 1.46 10.57 -1.53
C SER A 146 0.31 9.96 -0.72
N PHE A 147 0.70 9.06 0.19
CA PHE A 147 -0.12 8.60 1.29
C PHE A 147 0.38 9.24 2.58
N LYS A 148 -0.48 10.01 3.25
CA LYS A 148 -0.11 10.85 4.39
C LYS A 148 -1.01 10.58 5.59
N ALA A 149 -0.40 10.26 6.72
CA ALA A 149 -1.12 10.09 7.97
C ALA A 149 -1.61 11.44 8.52
N GLN A 150 -2.62 11.42 9.39
CA GLN A 150 -3.08 12.56 10.19
C GLN A 150 -2.83 12.25 11.68
N PRO A 151 -2.97 13.22 12.61
CA PRO A 151 -3.01 12.89 14.03
C PRO A 151 -4.08 11.83 14.32
N GLN A 152 -3.71 10.76 15.03
CA GLN A 152 -4.57 9.61 15.35
C GLN A 152 -4.52 9.32 16.86
N SER A 153 -5.61 8.82 17.44
CA SER A 153 -5.69 8.40 18.84
C SER A 153 -5.30 6.94 19.07
N ALA A 154 -5.16 6.16 17.99
CA ALA A 154 -4.74 4.77 17.98
C ALA A 154 -4.23 4.43 16.56
N ASN A 155 -3.53 3.29 16.42
CA ASN A 155 -3.12 2.81 15.10
C ASN A 155 -4.36 2.57 14.22
N ILE A 156 -4.21 2.75 12.90
CA ILE A 156 -5.25 2.38 11.92
C ILE A 156 -4.60 1.39 10.95
N ASN A 157 -5.10 0.16 10.92
CA ASN A 157 -4.55 -0.89 10.07
C ASN A 157 -5.47 -1.11 8.87
N TYR A 158 -4.91 -1.16 7.67
CA TYR A 158 -5.61 -1.60 6.47
C TYR A 158 -5.07 -2.97 6.07
N VAL A 159 -5.90 -4.01 6.19
CA VAL A 159 -5.53 -5.39 5.84
C VAL A 159 -5.93 -5.64 4.40
N LEU A 160 -4.97 -5.98 3.53
CA LEU A 160 -5.21 -6.24 2.11
C LEU A 160 -5.83 -7.63 1.87
N PRO A 161 -6.57 -7.81 0.76
CA PRO A 161 -7.04 -9.14 0.35
C PRO A 161 -5.87 -10.10 0.10
N ASP A 162 -6.11 -11.39 0.32
CA ASP A 162 -5.15 -12.48 0.09
C ASP A 162 -5.14 -12.99 -1.36
N VAL A 163 -6.08 -12.50 -2.19
CA VAL A 163 -6.23 -12.88 -3.61
C VAL A 163 -6.29 -11.66 -4.52
N ALA A 164 -5.88 -11.84 -5.77
CA ALA A 164 -5.99 -10.81 -6.81
C ALA A 164 -7.46 -10.60 -7.25
N PRO A 165 -7.83 -9.39 -7.71
CA PRO A 165 -9.17 -9.14 -8.20
C PRO A 165 -9.41 -9.73 -9.60
N SER A 166 -10.68 -10.02 -9.90
CA SER A 166 -11.16 -10.08 -11.29
C SER A 166 -11.28 -8.66 -11.89
N GLU A 167 -11.56 -8.56 -13.20
CA GLU A 167 -11.83 -7.25 -13.84
C GLU A 167 -12.94 -6.47 -13.13
N ASN A 168 -12.84 -5.13 -13.18
CA ASN A 168 -13.83 -4.17 -12.66
C ASN A 168 -14.11 -4.24 -11.15
N LYS A 169 -13.11 -4.61 -10.35
CA LYS A 169 -13.18 -4.58 -8.88
C LYS A 169 -12.44 -3.38 -8.29
N VAL A 170 -12.90 -2.99 -7.09
CA VAL A 170 -12.29 -1.95 -6.27
C VAL A 170 -12.06 -2.48 -4.86
N LEU A 171 -11.01 -2.01 -4.17
CA LEU A 171 -10.85 -2.28 -2.75
C LEU A 171 -11.93 -1.55 -1.96
N LYS A 172 -12.60 -2.27 -1.07
CA LYS A 172 -13.60 -1.73 -0.14
C LYS A 172 -13.34 -2.26 1.25
N VAL A 173 -13.70 -1.48 2.26
CA VAL A 173 -13.79 -2.00 3.63
C VAL A 173 -14.96 -2.98 3.68
N GLU A 174 -14.66 -4.25 3.91
CA GLU A 174 -15.65 -5.32 4.07
C GLU A 174 -16.11 -5.42 5.52
N SER A 175 -15.16 -5.30 6.45
CA SER A 175 -15.42 -5.32 7.89
C SER A 175 -14.39 -4.50 8.65
N VAL A 176 -14.71 -4.21 9.91
CA VAL A 176 -13.81 -3.52 10.84
C VAL A 176 -13.73 -4.35 12.11
N ASP A 177 -12.51 -4.75 12.48
CA ASP A 177 -12.21 -5.42 13.75
C ASP A 177 -11.30 -4.52 14.59
N GLY A 178 -11.88 -3.89 15.60
CA GLY A 178 -11.24 -2.83 16.38
C GLY A 178 -10.74 -1.70 15.48
N ASN A 179 -9.42 -1.57 15.39
CA ASN A 179 -8.72 -0.54 14.62
C ASN A 179 -8.27 -1.00 13.22
N SER A 180 -8.65 -2.23 12.83
CA SER A 180 -8.26 -2.83 11.56
C SER A 180 -9.44 -2.81 10.59
N ALA A 181 -9.30 -2.04 9.51
CA ALA A 181 -10.18 -2.10 8.35
C ALA A 181 -9.75 -3.28 7.46
N ILE A 182 -10.59 -4.30 7.37
CA ILE A 182 -10.37 -5.46 6.50
C ILE A 182 -10.85 -5.08 5.09
N LEU A 183 -9.92 -5.01 4.14
CA LEU A 183 -10.21 -4.68 2.76
C LEU A 183 -10.48 -5.94 1.94
N ASN A 184 -11.53 -5.92 1.13
CA ASN A 184 -11.83 -6.96 0.15
C ASN A 184 -12.16 -6.36 -1.22
N TRP A 185 -12.07 -7.18 -2.28
CA TRP A 185 -12.44 -6.80 -3.64
C TRP A 185 -13.96 -6.79 -3.81
N GLY A 186 -14.54 -5.61 -3.97
CA GLY A 186 -15.96 -5.43 -4.27
C GLY A 186 -16.19 -4.89 -5.68
N THR A 187 -17.35 -5.14 -6.26
CA THR A 187 -17.81 -4.38 -7.43
C THR A 187 -18.07 -2.94 -6.98
N ALA A 188 -17.60 -1.93 -7.73
CA ALA A 188 -17.93 -0.53 -7.44
C ALA A 188 -19.45 -0.37 -7.31
N ALA A 189 -19.92 0.39 -6.31
CA ALA A 189 -21.36 0.60 -6.20
C ALA A 189 -21.80 1.41 -7.42
N THR A 190 -22.48 0.79 -8.38
CA THR A 190 -23.32 1.53 -9.32
C THR A 190 -24.37 2.19 -8.45
N GLY A 191 -24.41 3.53 -8.47
CA GLY A 191 -25.15 4.36 -7.52
C GLY A 191 -26.55 3.82 -7.21
N THR A 192 -27.04 4.10 -6.02
CA THR A 192 -28.39 3.75 -5.54
C THR A 192 -29.37 4.04 -6.67
N SER A 193 -29.83 2.99 -7.35
CA SER A 193 -30.68 3.18 -8.51
C SER A 193 -32.00 3.69 -7.97
N ILE A 194 -32.29 4.98 -8.21
CA ILE A 194 -33.58 5.62 -7.88
C ILE A 194 -34.73 4.83 -8.52
N MET A 195 -34.43 4.05 -9.57
CA MET A 195 -35.33 3.17 -10.27
C MET A 195 -34.76 1.75 -10.39
N THR A 196 -35.44 0.75 -9.83
CA THR A 196 -35.11 -0.67 -10.03
C THR A 196 -35.80 -1.16 -11.30
N ARG A 197 -35.03 -1.32 -12.38
CA ARG A 197 -35.54 -1.90 -13.63
C ARG A 197 -35.69 -3.41 -13.50
N THR A 198 -36.87 -3.92 -13.84
CA THR A 198 -37.15 -5.35 -13.95
C THR A 198 -37.73 -5.67 -15.33
N ASP A 199 -37.16 -6.65 -16.03
CA ASP A 199 -37.72 -7.16 -17.28
C ASP A 199 -38.57 -8.41 -16.98
N VAL A 200 -39.80 -8.45 -17.49
CA VAL A 200 -40.76 -9.53 -17.26
C VAL A 200 -41.21 -10.08 -18.62
N GLN A 201 -41.36 -11.40 -18.68
CA GLN A 201 -42.05 -12.10 -19.78
C GLN A 201 -43.41 -12.55 -19.27
N VAL A 202 -44.45 -12.42 -20.08
CA VAL A 202 -45.81 -12.84 -19.70
C VAL A 202 -46.37 -13.85 -20.68
N GLY A 203 -47.32 -14.67 -20.22
CA GLY A 203 -48.14 -15.48 -21.11
C GLY A 203 -49.23 -14.64 -21.79
N GLY A 204 -50.10 -15.30 -22.56
CA GLY A 204 -51.41 -14.73 -22.90
C GLY A 204 -52.40 -14.90 -21.73
N GLY A 205 -53.56 -14.24 -21.80
CA GLY A 205 -54.61 -14.34 -20.78
C GLY A 205 -54.37 -13.47 -19.55
N ASN A 206 -54.90 -13.86 -18.39
CA ASN A 206 -54.84 -13.04 -17.17
C ASN A 206 -53.46 -13.12 -16.49
N VAL A 207 -52.89 -11.95 -16.16
CA VAL A 207 -51.54 -11.81 -15.60
C VAL A 207 -51.59 -10.94 -14.35
N THR A 208 -50.97 -11.41 -13.29
CA THR A 208 -50.60 -10.61 -12.11
C THR A 208 -49.10 -10.37 -12.13
N ILE A 209 -48.68 -9.12 -11.92
CA ILE A 209 -47.26 -8.75 -11.89
C ILE A 209 -46.86 -8.46 -10.45
N ASP A 210 -45.79 -9.08 -9.97
CA ASP A 210 -45.23 -8.72 -8.68
C ASP A 210 -44.52 -7.36 -8.75
N ALA A 211 -44.93 -6.42 -7.89
CA ALA A 211 -44.40 -5.07 -7.78
C ALA A 211 -43.46 -4.88 -6.56
N SER A 212 -43.23 -5.92 -5.74
CA SER A 212 -42.45 -5.80 -4.50
C SER A 212 -41.04 -5.24 -4.75
N GLY A 213 -40.75 -4.05 -4.22
CA GLY A 213 -39.44 -3.39 -4.38
C GLY A 213 -39.12 -2.90 -5.80
N LYS A 214 -40.13 -2.83 -6.68
CA LYS A 214 -39.97 -2.41 -8.08
C LYS A 214 -40.53 -1.02 -8.31
N SER A 215 -39.86 -0.24 -9.15
CA SER A 215 -40.36 1.05 -9.62
C SER A 215 -40.43 1.15 -11.14
N PHE A 216 -39.83 0.21 -11.88
CA PHE A 216 -39.92 0.16 -13.35
C PHE A 216 -39.93 -1.28 -13.87
N ILE A 217 -40.98 -1.63 -14.61
CA ILE A 217 -41.16 -2.95 -15.21
C ILE A 217 -41.30 -2.82 -16.72
N ARG A 218 -40.60 -3.67 -17.47
CA ARG A 218 -40.79 -3.82 -18.91
C ARG A 218 -41.33 -5.20 -19.23
N ILE A 219 -42.50 -5.27 -19.87
CA ILE A 219 -42.98 -6.51 -20.49
C ILE A 219 -42.27 -6.65 -21.82
N THR A 220 -41.30 -7.54 -21.89
CA THR A 220 -40.37 -7.63 -23.04
C THR A 220 -40.84 -8.62 -24.11
N SER A 221 -41.72 -9.56 -23.75
CA SER A 221 -42.47 -10.41 -24.67
C SER A 221 -43.74 -10.94 -23.99
N ALA A 222 -44.70 -11.34 -24.80
CA ALA A 222 -45.97 -11.90 -24.37
C ALA A 222 -46.36 -13.06 -25.30
N GLY A 223 -46.83 -14.18 -24.75
CA GLY A 223 -47.27 -15.36 -25.51
C GLY A 223 -48.55 -15.16 -26.33
N GLY A 224 -49.24 -14.02 -26.17
CA GLY A 224 -50.45 -13.61 -26.86
C GLY A 224 -51.03 -12.34 -26.21
N PRO A 225 -52.20 -11.86 -26.65
CA PRO A 225 -52.92 -10.79 -25.95
C PRO A 225 -53.13 -11.15 -24.47
N TYR A 226 -52.93 -10.18 -23.59
CA TYR A 226 -52.99 -10.44 -22.15
C TYR A 226 -53.74 -9.35 -21.39
N ASN A 227 -54.28 -9.76 -20.25
CA ASN A 227 -55.04 -8.92 -19.33
C ASN A 227 -54.20 -8.72 -18.07
N LEU A 228 -53.73 -7.51 -17.83
CA LEU A 228 -53.14 -7.14 -16.56
C LEU A 228 -54.26 -6.96 -15.53
N VAL A 229 -54.43 -7.97 -14.69
CA VAL A 229 -55.54 -8.03 -13.71
C VAL A 229 -55.16 -7.53 -12.33
N ALA A 230 -53.87 -7.54 -12.00
CA ALA A 230 -53.39 -7.15 -10.68
C ALA A 230 -51.89 -6.86 -10.63
N PHE A 231 -51.50 -6.10 -9.61
CA PHE A 231 -50.13 -6.04 -9.11
C PHE A 231 -50.08 -6.53 -7.66
N SER A 232 -49.19 -7.46 -7.33
CA SER A 232 -48.98 -7.90 -5.94
C SER A 232 -47.88 -7.11 -5.25
N GLY A 233 -47.94 -7.02 -3.91
CA GLY A 233 -46.84 -6.45 -3.11
C GLY A 233 -46.79 -4.93 -3.10
N GLY A 234 -47.93 -4.26 -3.29
CA GLY A 234 -48.03 -2.80 -3.20
C GLY A 234 -47.77 -2.27 -1.80
N VAL A 235 -46.99 -1.19 -1.72
CA VAL A 235 -46.73 -0.42 -0.50
C VAL A 235 -47.26 0.99 -0.69
N ASP A 236 -47.88 1.59 0.34
CA ASP A 236 -48.50 2.91 0.22
C ASP A 236 -47.54 3.97 -0.37
N GLY A 237 -48.01 4.70 -1.38
CA GLY A 237 -47.21 5.70 -2.10
C GLY A 237 -46.21 5.12 -3.12
N GLN A 238 -46.15 3.79 -3.30
CA GLN A 238 -45.28 3.18 -4.30
C GLN A 238 -45.72 3.55 -5.71
N THR A 239 -44.83 4.18 -6.48
CA THR A 239 -45.03 4.45 -7.92
C THR A 239 -44.35 3.38 -8.76
N LEU A 240 -45.08 2.87 -9.75
CA LEU A 240 -44.62 1.85 -10.68
C LEU A 240 -44.83 2.30 -12.12
N THR A 241 -43.76 2.39 -12.90
CA THR A 241 -43.86 2.55 -14.35
C THR A 241 -43.84 1.19 -15.03
N LEU A 242 -44.88 0.86 -15.80
CA LEU A 242 -44.96 -0.34 -16.63
C LEU A 242 -44.88 0.04 -18.11
N VAL A 243 -43.93 -0.55 -18.81
CA VAL A 243 -43.79 -0.42 -20.27
C VAL A 243 -44.07 -1.75 -20.94
N ASN A 244 -45.07 -1.81 -21.82
CA ASN A 244 -45.29 -2.96 -22.68
C ASN A 244 -44.49 -2.81 -23.97
N LEU A 245 -43.36 -3.53 -24.05
CA LEU A 245 -42.51 -3.64 -25.24
C LEU A 245 -42.88 -4.84 -26.11
N SER A 246 -43.80 -5.70 -25.66
CA SER A 246 -44.25 -6.83 -26.47
C SER A 246 -45.08 -6.35 -27.66
N ASN A 247 -45.14 -7.15 -28.72
CA ASN A 247 -46.01 -6.87 -29.87
C ASN A 247 -47.50 -7.21 -29.61
N GLN A 248 -47.84 -7.65 -28.39
CA GLN A 248 -49.20 -8.04 -28.03
C GLN A 248 -49.91 -6.89 -27.32
N PRO A 249 -51.21 -6.69 -27.56
CA PRO A 249 -52.00 -5.73 -26.80
C PRO A 249 -52.16 -6.18 -25.35
N MET A 250 -52.12 -5.19 -24.44
CA MET A 250 -52.36 -5.37 -23.01
C MET A 250 -53.70 -4.73 -22.65
N THR A 251 -54.57 -5.47 -21.98
CA THR A 251 -55.77 -4.90 -21.36
C THR A 251 -55.52 -4.71 -19.87
N ILE A 252 -55.49 -3.47 -19.39
CA ILE A 252 -55.50 -3.17 -17.95
C ILE A 252 -56.94 -3.35 -17.48
N VAL A 253 -57.18 -4.34 -16.62
CA VAL A 253 -58.52 -4.69 -16.16
C VAL A 253 -58.85 -3.84 -14.94
N ASN A 254 -59.97 -3.12 -15.01
CA ASN A 254 -60.48 -2.32 -13.91
C ASN A 254 -61.15 -3.23 -12.89
N GLU A 255 -60.65 -3.22 -11.65
CA GLU A 255 -61.25 -3.85 -10.48
C GLU A 255 -61.58 -5.34 -10.69
N ASP A 256 -60.63 -6.13 -11.22
CA ASP A 256 -60.87 -7.55 -11.50
C ASP A 256 -61.26 -8.34 -10.23
N GLY A 257 -62.51 -8.83 -10.22
CA GLY A 257 -63.11 -9.56 -9.11
C GLY A 257 -62.41 -10.88 -8.78
N SER A 258 -61.63 -11.43 -9.71
CA SER A 258 -60.88 -12.68 -9.51
C SER A 258 -59.64 -12.51 -8.60
N THR A 259 -59.23 -11.27 -8.32
CA THR A 259 -58.03 -10.96 -7.52
C THR A 259 -58.38 -10.39 -6.15
N GLN A 260 -57.43 -10.47 -5.20
CA GLN A 260 -57.54 -9.83 -3.89
C GLN A 260 -57.66 -8.31 -4.04
N ILE A 261 -58.49 -7.67 -3.20
CA ILE A 261 -58.76 -6.23 -3.27
C ILE A 261 -57.46 -5.42 -3.29
N GLN A 262 -56.52 -5.73 -2.40
CA GLN A 262 -55.20 -5.10 -2.27
C GLN A 262 -54.30 -5.20 -3.51
N ASN A 263 -54.63 -6.03 -4.50
CA ASN A 263 -53.84 -6.17 -5.72
C ASN A 263 -54.54 -5.59 -6.95
N ARG A 264 -55.80 -5.16 -6.81
CA ARG A 264 -56.62 -4.67 -7.93
C ARG A 264 -56.09 -3.37 -8.49
N ILE A 265 -56.45 -3.12 -9.73
CA ILE A 265 -56.13 -1.90 -10.46
C ILE A 265 -57.41 -1.11 -10.68
N HIS A 266 -57.44 0.12 -10.19
CA HIS A 266 -58.45 1.11 -10.51
C HIS A 266 -57.98 1.94 -11.71
N THR A 267 -58.77 1.96 -12.78
CA THR A 267 -58.47 2.78 -13.96
C THR A 267 -59.16 4.13 -13.87
N GLU A 268 -58.60 5.14 -14.53
CA GLU A 268 -59.14 6.52 -14.53
C GLU A 268 -60.58 6.63 -15.08
N TYR A 269 -61.01 5.64 -15.87
CA TYR A 269 -62.29 5.64 -16.56
C TYR A 269 -63.31 4.65 -15.98
N ASN A 270 -63.03 4.04 -14.82
CA ASN A 270 -63.87 3.00 -14.22
C ASN A 270 -64.22 1.85 -15.19
N SER A 271 -63.31 1.57 -16.13
CA SER A 271 -63.51 0.60 -17.21
C SER A 271 -62.18 0.02 -17.69
N ASN A 272 -62.21 -1.15 -18.32
CA ASN A 272 -61.00 -1.79 -18.83
C ASN A 272 -60.32 -0.92 -19.90
N MET A 273 -59.00 -0.82 -19.85
CA MET A 273 -58.20 -0.01 -20.75
C MET A 273 -57.31 -0.88 -21.64
N VAL A 274 -57.57 -0.87 -22.94
CA VAL A 274 -56.71 -1.55 -23.92
C VAL A 274 -55.54 -0.65 -24.29
N LYS A 275 -54.33 -1.17 -24.18
CA LYS A 275 -53.08 -0.53 -24.55
C LYS A 275 -52.43 -1.33 -25.67
N LEU A 276 -52.04 -0.65 -26.75
CA LEU A 276 -51.44 -1.30 -27.91
C LEU A 276 -50.10 -1.96 -27.54
N GLY A 277 -49.75 -3.00 -28.29
CA GLY A 277 -48.40 -3.56 -28.29
C GLY A 277 -47.42 -2.63 -29.02
N GLY A 278 -46.13 -2.81 -28.75
CA GLY A 278 -45.05 -2.12 -29.45
C GLY A 278 -44.62 -0.78 -28.84
N GLU A 279 -44.93 -0.53 -27.55
CA GLU A 279 -44.51 0.58 -26.67
C GLU A 279 -45.70 1.37 -26.09
N SER A 280 -46.38 0.78 -25.11
CA SER A 280 -47.29 1.54 -24.23
C SER A 280 -46.70 1.69 -22.83
N THR A 281 -46.67 2.93 -22.33
CA THR A 281 -46.20 3.26 -20.97
C THR A 281 -47.39 3.62 -20.09
N ASN A 282 -47.42 3.08 -18.88
CA ASN A 282 -48.46 3.30 -17.90
C ASN A 282 -47.81 3.51 -16.53
N VAL A 283 -48.28 4.51 -15.78
CA VAL A 283 -47.78 4.78 -14.43
C VAL A 283 -48.86 4.44 -13.44
N PHE A 284 -48.51 3.69 -12.41
CA PHE A 284 -49.41 3.30 -11.34
C PHE A 284 -48.90 3.83 -10.01
N ILE A 285 -49.81 4.10 -9.09
CA ILE A 285 -49.50 4.35 -7.68
C ILE A 285 -50.32 3.41 -6.81
N TYR A 286 -49.69 2.84 -5.77
CA TYR A 286 -50.44 2.11 -4.76
C TYR A 286 -51.03 3.07 -3.72
N ASP A 287 -52.35 3.03 -3.56
CA ASP A 287 -53.11 3.81 -2.60
C ASP A 287 -53.46 2.90 -1.40
N GLY A 288 -52.69 3.02 -0.33
CA GLY A 288 -52.87 2.24 0.90
C GLY A 288 -54.16 2.58 1.64
N GLY A 289 -54.72 3.79 1.44
CA GLY A 289 -56.02 4.17 1.99
C GLY A 289 -57.16 3.42 1.32
N GLN A 290 -57.06 3.14 0.02
CA GLN A 290 -58.06 2.41 -0.76
C GLN A 290 -57.73 0.93 -0.96
N ASN A 291 -56.57 0.47 -0.48
CA ASN A 291 -55.99 -0.85 -0.67
C ASN A 291 -56.09 -1.31 -2.14
N ARG A 292 -55.51 -0.54 -3.06
CA ARG A 292 -55.46 -0.88 -4.48
C ARG A 292 -54.42 -0.06 -5.23
N TRP A 293 -54.06 -0.54 -6.42
CA TRP A 293 -53.31 0.24 -7.40
C TRP A 293 -54.24 1.17 -8.15
N ARG A 294 -53.78 2.37 -8.46
CA ARG A 294 -54.46 3.31 -9.34
C ARG A 294 -53.59 3.58 -10.55
N LEU A 295 -54.18 3.50 -11.72
CA LEU A 295 -53.58 4.05 -12.93
C LEU A 295 -53.61 5.59 -12.84
N LEU A 296 -52.47 6.22 -13.14
CA LEU A 296 -52.28 7.66 -13.26
C LEU A 296 -52.22 8.12 -14.72
#